data_AF-A0A661DRD3-F1
#
_entry.id   AF-A0A661DRD3-F1
#
_cell.length_a   1.000
_cell.length_b   1.000
_cell.length_c   1.000
_cell.angle_alpha   90.00
_cell.angle_beta   90.00
_cell.angle_gamma   90.00
#
_symmetry.space_group_name_H-M   'P 1'
#
loop_
_entity.id
_entity.type
_entity.pdbx_description
1 polymer ?
#
loop_
_entity_poly.entity_id
_entity_poly.type
_entity_poly.pdbx_seq_one_letter_code
_entity_poly.pdbx_strand_id
1 'polypeptide(L)' 'MDLCGKEVGGKQPLFLIAGTCVVESEQMTMDVAGKLKEVTDRLGIHFIYKSSFDKANRTSVNSYRGPGIEK' A
#
# COMPACT_ATOMS: atom_id res chain seq x y z
N MET A 1 -15.43 12.81 -1.64
CA MET A 1 -14.60 12.53 -2.84
C MET A 1 -14.71 11.05 -3.12
N ASP A 2 -14.91 10.62 -4.36
CA ASP A 2 -14.76 9.21 -4.70
C ASP A 2 -13.27 8.82 -4.70
N LEU A 3 -12.91 7.80 -3.93
CA LEU A 3 -11.58 7.20 -3.91
C LEU A 3 -11.71 5.67 -3.94
N CYS A 4 -11.36 5.09 -5.10
CA CYS A 4 -11.45 3.65 -5.35
C CYS A 4 -12.88 3.10 -5.16
N GLY A 5 -13.91 3.83 -5.60
CA GLY A 5 -15.31 3.39 -5.57
C GLY A 5 -15.99 3.56 -4.21
N LYS A 6 -15.41 4.36 -3.30
CA LYS A 6 -16.01 4.73 -2.01
C LYS A 6 -15.89 6.23 -1.79
N GLU A 7 -16.92 6.81 -1.18
CA GLU A 7 -16.87 8.21 -0.78
C GLU A 7 -16.00 8.38 0.48
N VAL A 8 -14.97 9.23 0.39
CA VAL A 8 -14.09 9.61 1.51
C VAL A 8 -14.20 11.11 1.83
N GLY A 9 -13.98 11.46 3.10
CA GLY A 9 -14.00 12.85 3.58
C GLY A 9 -14.19 12.92 5.10
N GLY A 10 -14.10 14.13 5.67
CA GLY A 10 -14.13 14.32 7.13
C GLY A 10 -15.43 13.94 7.85
N LYS A 11 -16.50 13.62 7.11
CA LYS A 11 -17.77 13.10 7.64
C LYS A 11 -18.01 11.62 7.30
N GLN A 12 -17.09 10.99 6.59
CA GLN A 12 -17.20 9.60 6.16
C GLN A 12 -16.47 8.68 7.15
N PRO A 13 -16.79 7.37 7.17
CA PRO A 13 -16.05 6.39 7.96
C PRO A 13 -14.55 6.42 7.65
N LEU A 14 -13.74 6.02 8.64
CA LEU A 14 -12.30 5.86 8.47
C LEU A 14 -12.01 4.87 7.33
N PHE A 15 -11.04 5.23 6.49
CA PHE A 15 -10.44 4.33 5.51
C PHE A 15 -8.94 4.22 5.77
N LEU A 16 -8.31 3.14 5.29
CA LEU A 16 -6.91 2.83 5.52
C LEU A 16 -6.15 2.73 4.20
N ILE A 17 -5.06 3.50 4.08
CA ILE A 17 -4.02 3.27 3.09
C ILE A 17 -2.83 2.63 3.82
N ALA A 18 -2.50 1.38 3.49
CA ALA A 18 -1.40 0.67 4.14
C ALA A 18 -0.73 -0.34 3.20
N GLY A 19 0.50 -0.71 3.52
CA GLY A 19 1.27 -1.70 2.78
C GLY A 19 2.76 -1.57 3.11
N THR A 20 3.62 -2.19 2.29
CA THR A 20 5.06 -2.15 2.50
C THR A 20 5.65 -0.80 2.09
N CYS A 21 6.83 -0.47 2.61
CA CYS A 21 7.50 0.78 2.26
C CYS A 21 7.90 0.79 0.77
N VAL A 22 8.45 -0.33 0.30
CA VAL A 22 8.92 -0.56 -1.08
C VAL A 22 8.50 -1.96 -1.52
N VAL A 23 8.30 -2.15 -2.82
CA VAL A 23 8.09 -3.49 -3.40
C VAL A 23 9.41 -4.24 -3.31
N GLU A 24 9.40 -5.42 -2.69
CA GLU A 24 10.58 -6.30 -2.57
C GLU A 24 10.47 -7.51 -3.50
N SER A 25 9.28 -8.10 -3.58
CA SER A 25 8.92 -9.16 -4.52
C SER A 25 7.41 -9.17 -4.75
N GLU A 26 6.98 -9.80 -5.85
CA GLU A 26 5.55 -10.01 -6.14
C GLU A 26 4.88 -10.84 -5.03
N GLN A 27 5.49 -11.95 -4.63
CA GLN A 27 4.95 -12.83 -3.60
C GLN A 27 4.74 -12.09 -2.28
N MET A 28 5.74 -11.36 -1.78
CA MET A 28 5.61 -10.58 -0.54
C MET A 28 4.52 -9.51 -0.66
N THR A 29 4.43 -8.86 -1.82
CA THR A 29 3.41 -7.84 -2.09
C THR A 29 2.01 -8.44 -1.98
N MET A 30 1.79 -9.59 -2.62
CA MET A 30 0.51 -10.30 -2.60
C MET A 30 0.15 -10.83 -1.21
N ASP A 31 1.12 -11.39 -0.49
CA ASP A 31 0.90 -11.92 0.86
C ASP A 31 0.51 -10.81 1.84
N VAL A 32 1.23 -9.69 1.84
CA VAL A 32 0.94 -8.56 2.73
C VAL A 32 -0.38 -7.88 2.33
N ALA A 33 -0.63 -7.68 1.04
CA ALA A 33 -1.89 -7.10 0.57
C ALA A 33 -3.09 -7.96 0.94
N GLY A 34 -2.99 -9.28 0.73
CA GLY A 34 -4.02 -10.25 1.11
C GLY A 34 -4.27 -10.22 2.62
N LYS A 35 -3.20 -10.21 3.43
CA LYS A 35 -3.35 -10.22 4.88
C LYS A 35 -4.00 -8.95 5.41
N LEU A 36 -3.59 -7.79 4.91
CA LEU A 36 -4.19 -6.51 5.29
C LEU A 36 -5.66 -6.46 4.86
N LYS A 37 -5.98 -6.93 3.65
CA LYS A 37 -7.35 -7.03 3.15
C LYS A 37 -8.24 -7.88 4.06
N GLU A 38 -7.79 -9.08 4.44
CA GLU A 38 -8.55 -9.94 5.37
C GLU A 38 -8.86 -9.22 6.69
N VAL A 39 -7.88 -8.52 7.25
CA VAL A 39 -8.03 -7.80 8.52
C VAL A 39 -9.01 -6.64 8.37
N THR A 40 -8.88 -5.83 7.31
CA THR A 40 -9.74 -4.67 7.08
C THR A 40 -11.16 -5.07 6.72
N ASP A 41 -11.35 -6.17 5.98
CA ASP A 41 -12.67 -6.70 5.64
C ASP A 41 -13.42 -7.12 6.93
N ARG A 42 -12.73 -7.81 7.85
CA ARG A 42 -13.30 -8.19 9.16
C ARG A 42 -13.69 -6.99 10.02
N LEU A 43 -13.01 -5.86 9.86
CA LEU A 43 -13.28 -4.62 10.60
C LEU A 43 -14.25 -3.69 9.86
N GLY A 44 -14.65 -4.01 8.63
CA GLY A 44 -15.48 -3.14 7.80
C GLY A 44 -14.79 -1.85 7.35
N ILE A 45 -13.45 -1.83 7.27
CA ILE A 45 -12.65 -0.66 6.89
C ILE A 45 -12.38 -0.67 5.39
N HIS A 46 -12.68 0.43 4.69
CA HIS A 46 -12.28 0.60 3.30
C HIS A 46 -10.76 0.65 3.20
N PHE A 47 -10.18 -0.23 2.39
CA PHE A 47 -8.74 -0.46 2.36
C PHE A 47 -8.16 -0.25 0.96
N ILE A 48 -7.04 0.46 0.90
CA ILE A 48 -6.24 0.69 -0.30
C ILE A 48 -4.81 0.24 -0.01
N TYR A 49 -4.33 -0.76 -0.75
CA TYR A 49 -2.94 -1.18 -0.64
C TYR A 49 -2.01 -0.12 -1.26
N LYS A 50 -0.87 0.15 -0.60
CA LYS A 50 0.17 1.03 -1.13
C LYS A 50 1.55 0.42 -0.95
N SER A 51 2.36 0.46 -2.00
CA SER A 51 3.81 0.26 -1.93
C SER A 51 4.51 1.15 -2.96
N SER A 52 5.82 1.38 -2.80
CA SER A 52 6.63 2.17 -3.75
C SER A 52 7.50 1.25 -4.61
N PHE A 53 7.56 1.48 -5.92
CA PHE A 53 8.49 0.77 -6.81
C PHE A 53 9.90 1.38 -6.79
N ASP A 54 10.02 2.67 -6.44
CA ASP A 54 11.28 3.38 -6.28
C ASP A 54 11.25 4.23 -4.99
N LYS A 55 12.35 4.21 -4.24
CA LYS A 55 12.56 5.02 -3.05
C LYS A 55 13.70 6.01 -3.30
N ALA A 56 13.34 7.23 -3.72
CA ALA A 56 14.29 8.29 -4.04
C ALA A 56 15.09 8.81 -2.82
N ASN A 57 14.47 8.86 -1.64
CA ASN A 57 15.10 9.39 -0.42
C ASN A 57 15.72 8.25 0.40
N ARG A 58 17.06 8.16 0.40
CA ARG A 58 17.82 7.06 0.98
C ARG A 58 18.93 7.54 1.91
N THR A 59 19.21 6.74 2.93
CA THR A 59 20.30 6.98 3.87
C THR A 59 21.68 6.78 3.23
N SER A 60 21.77 5.96 2.17
CA SER A 60 22.97 5.78 1.35
C SER A 60 22.62 5.61 -0.12
N VAL A 61 23.50 6.10 -1.00
CA VAL A 61 23.36 6.02 -2.46
C VAL A 61 23.29 4.57 -2.95
N ASN A 62 23.98 3.66 -2.26
CA ASN A 62 24.12 2.25 -2.68
C ASN A 62 22.98 1.35 -2.18
N SER A 63 21.99 1.88 -1.46
CA SER A 63 20.95 1.05 -0.86
C SER A 63 19.88 0.63 -1.90
N TYR A 64 19.25 -0.54 -1.71
CA TYR A 64 18.24 -1.09 -2.63
C TYR A 64 16.99 -0.21 -2.82
N ARG A 65 16.72 0.28 -4.04
CA ARG A 65 15.68 1.29 -4.29
C ARG A 65 14.28 0.74 -4.56
N GLY A 66 14.14 -0.56 -4.75
CA GLY A 66 12.93 -1.17 -5.30
C GLY A 66 13.17 -1.74 -6.70
N PRO A 67 12.15 -2.35 -7.31
CA PRO A 67 12.25 -2.99 -8.61
C PRO A 67 12.44 -2.00 -9.77
N GLY A 68 12.05 -0.73 -9.62
CA GLY A 68 11.93 0.20 -10.74
C GLY A 68 10.56 0.08 -11.44
N ILE A 69 10.35 0.85 -12.50
CA ILE A 69 9.03 0.97 -13.15
C ILE A 69 8.72 -0.18 -14.13
N GLU A 70 9.76 -0.82 -14.70
CA GLU A 70 9.61 -1.84 -15.75
C GLU A 70 9.71 -3.28 -15.24
N LYS A 71 9.75 -3.48 -13.91
CA LYS A 71 9.85 -4.80 -13.28
C LYS A 71 8.59 -5.18 -12.54
#